data_AF-A0A836BMU1-F1
#
_entry.id   AF-A0A836BMU1-F1
#
_cell.length_a   1.000
_cell.length_b   1.000
_cell.length_c   1.000
_cell.angle_alpha   90.00
_cell.angle_beta   90.00
_cell.angle_gamma   90.00
#
_symmetry.space_group_name_H-M   'P 1'
#
loop_
_entity.id
_entity.type
_entity.pdbx_description
1 polymer ?
#
loop_
_entity_poly.entity_id
_entity_poly.type
_entity_poly.pdbx_seq_one_letter_code
_entity_poly.pdbx_strand_id
1 'polypeptide(L)' 'MNLDVEDDIKSQIEKVITSENSPVGIDAKKTHIIIINKLVEIEKRLDALEKLH' A
#
# COMPACT_ATOMS: atom_id res chain seq x y z
N MET A 1 -12.81 -3.83 -10.32
CA MET A 1 -11.99 -2.97 -9.44
C MET A 1 -10.64 -2.83 -10.10
N ASN A 2 -10.19 -1.62 -10.43
CA ASN A 2 -8.83 -1.41 -10.92
C ASN A 2 -7.91 -1.37 -9.69
N LEU A 3 -7.03 -2.37 -9.59
CA LEU A 3 -6.15 -2.63 -8.45
C LEU A 3 -4.69 -2.40 -8.82
N ASP A 4 -4.43 -1.71 -9.94
CA ASP A 4 -3.09 -1.42 -10.39
C ASP A 4 -2.42 -0.44 -9.42
N VAL A 5 -1.27 -0.87 -8.90
CA VAL A 5 -0.40 -0.08 -8.03
C VAL A 5 0.84 0.26 -8.84
N GLU A 6 1.21 1.53 -8.86
CA GLU A 6 2.41 1.99 -9.57
C GLU A 6 3.66 1.22 -9.10
N ASP A 7 4.57 0.91 -10.03
CA ASP A 7 5.70 0.02 -9.77
C ASP A 7 6.67 0.56 -8.70
N ASP A 8 6.75 1.88 -8.55
CA ASP A 8 7.56 2.54 -7.53
C ASP A 8 6.96 2.37 -6.13
N ILE A 9 5.65 2.55 -5.98
CA ILE A 9 4.87 2.32 -4.76
C ILE A 9 4.96 0.84 -4.38
N LYS A 10 4.80 -0.04 -5.37
CA LYS A 10 4.93 -1.48 -5.18
C LYS A 10 6.31 -1.86 -4.65
N SER A 11 7.39 -1.31 -5.22
CA SER A 11 8.75 -1.56 -4.75
C SER A 11 8.99 -1.06 -3.32
N GLN A 12 8.44 0.11 -2.97
CA GLN A 12 8.53 0.66 -1.62
C GLN A 12 7.80 -0.22 -0.60
N ILE A 13 6.58 -0.66 -0.94
CA ILE A 13 5.78 -1.50 -0.05
C ILE A 13 6.39 -2.92 0.05
N GLU A 14 6.94 -3.46 -1.04
CA GLU A 14 7.65 -4.73 -1.02
C GLU A 14 8.82 -4.71 -0.03
N LYS A 15 9.62 -3.64 0.01
CA LYS A 15 10.73 -3.49 0.97
C LYS A 15 10.28 -3.49 2.43
N VAL A 16 9.07 -3.03 2.72
CA VAL A 16 8.49 -3.04 4.06
C VAL A 16 7.99 -4.44 4.43
N ILE A 17 7.47 -5.20 3.45
CA ILE A 17 6.88 -6.54 3.67
C ILE A 17 7.93 -7.66 3.65
N THR A 18 9.09 -7.48 2.99
CA THR A 18 10.15 -8.50 2.86
C THR A 18 11.00 -8.72 4.11
N SER A 19 10.53 -8.34 5.30
CA SER A 19 11.11 -8.80 6.57
C SER A 19 11.07 -10.33 6.63
N GLU A 20 12.22 -10.98 6.85
CA GLU A 20 12.42 -12.44 6.79
C GLU A 20 11.54 -13.23 7.76
N ASN A 21 10.91 -12.57 8.75
CA ASN A 21 10.04 -13.19 9.74
C ASN A 21 8.55 -13.22 9.36
N SER A 22 8.19 -12.82 8.14
CA SER A 22 6.79 -12.76 7.70
C SER A 22 6.34 -14.14 7.17
N PRO A 23 5.39 -14.85 7.82
CA PRO A 23 4.87 -16.16 7.40
C PRO A 23 3.98 -16.08 6.12
N VAL A 24 4.11 -14.99 5.37
CA VAL A 24 3.14 -14.51 4.41
C VAL A 24 3.67 -14.80 3.00
N GLY A 25 3.03 -15.76 2.32
CA GLY A 25 3.40 -16.21 0.97
C GLY A 25 3.28 -15.10 -0.09
N ILE A 26 3.85 -15.35 -1.29
CA ILE A 26 3.94 -14.38 -2.40
C ILE A 26 2.59 -13.75 -2.76
N ASP A 27 1.51 -14.54 -2.74
CA ASP A 27 0.16 -14.07 -3.07
C ASP A 27 -0.39 -13.10 -2.02
N ALA A 28 -0.14 -13.39 -0.74
CA ALA A 28 -0.50 -12.49 0.34
C ALA A 28 0.32 -11.19 0.29
N LYS A 29 1.58 -11.19 -0.19
CA LYS A 29 2.35 -9.94 -0.39
C LYS A 29 1.65 -8.97 -1.34
N LYS A 30 1.11 -9.44 -2.47
CA LYS A 30 0.34 -8.60 -3.41
C LYS A 30 -0.88 -7.99 -2.74
N THR A 31 -1.60 -8.78 -1.95
CA THR A 31 -2.75 -8.31 -1.19
C THR A 31 -2.38 -7.22 -0.19
N HIS A 32 -1.26 -7.36 0.53
CA HIS A 32 -0.78 -6.34 1.46
C HIS A 32 -0.36 -5.06 0.73
N ILE A 33 0.28 -5.17 -0.44
CA ILE A 33 0.61 -4.02 -1.28
C ILE A 33 -0.64 -3.25 -1.68
N ILE A 34 -1.68 -3.95 -2.13
CA ILE A 34 -2.96 -3.33 -2.51
C ILE A 34 -3.62 -2.64 -1.31
N ILE A 35 -3.65 -3.30 -0.15
CA ILE A 35 -4.23 -2.74 1.09
C ILE A 35 -3.48 -1.47 1.50
N ILE A 36 -2.14 -1.53 1.59
CA ILE A 36 -1.32 -0.40 2.02
C ILE A 36 -1.46 0.77 1.03
N ASN A 37 -1.44 0.51 -0.27
CA ASN A 37 -1.65 1.56 -1.27
C ASN A 37 -3.02 2.25 -1.09
N LYS A 38 -4.08 1.48 -0.84
CA LYS A 38 -5.42 2.05 -0.62
C LYS A 38 -5.53 2.84 0.68
N LEU A 39 -4.83 2.43 1.74
CA LEU A 39 -4.76 3.22 2.98
C LEU A 39 -4.03 4.56 2.75
N VAL A 40 -2.92 4.56 2.03
CA VAL A 40 -2.18 5.79 1.66
C VAL A 40 -3.04 6.72 0.79
N GLU A 41 -3.80 6.18 -0.16
CA GLU A 41 -4.76 6.98 -0.95
C GLU A 41 -5.84 7.62 -0.06
N ILE A 42 -6.34 6.91 0.95
CA ILE A 42 -7.33 7.42 1.90
C ILE A 42 -6.73 8.53 2.75
N GLU A 43 -5.54 8.33 3.32
CA GLU A 43 -4.85 9.35 4.13
C GLU A 43 -4.60 10.63 3.32
N LYS A 44 -4.11 10.52 2.08
CA LYS A 44 -3.92 11.69 1.20
C LYS A 44 -5.21 12.47 0.97
N ARG A 45 -6.34 11.77 0.84
CA ARG A 45 -7.66 12.39 0.66
C ARG A 45 -8.16 13.04 1.94
N LEU A 46 -7.93 12.43 3.10
CA LEU A 46 -8.27 13.01 4.40
C LEU A 46 -7.44 14.27 4.67
N ASP A 47 -6.12 14.22 4.48
CA ASP A 47 -5.23 15.38 4.60
C ASP A 47 -5.69 16.56 3.73
N ALA A 48 -6.14 16.28 2.51
CA ALA A 48 -6.63 17.32 1.61
C ALA A 48 -7.95 17.94 2.10
N LEU A 49 -8.84 17.14 2.70
CA LEU A 49 -10.10 17.61 3.28
C LEU A 49 -9.88 18.41 4.57
N GLU A 50 -8.92 17.99 5.40
CA GLU A 50 -8.57 18.67 6.64
C GLU A 50 -7.91 20.03 6.38
N LYS A 51 -7.12 20.16 5.31
CA LYS A 51 -6.51 21.45 4.88
C LYS A 51 -7.50 22.45 4.28
N LEU A 52 -8.74 22.03 3.98
CA LEU A 52 -9.81 22.91 3.49
C LEU A 52 -10.60 23.56 4.64
N HIS A 53 -10.41 23.13 5.88
CA HIS A 53 -10.97 23.73 7.10
C HIS A 53 -9.92 24.53 7.86
#